data_AF-A0A9D5JWG9-F1
#
_entry.id   AF-A0A9D5JWG9-F1
#
_cell.length_a   1.000
_cell.length_b   1.000
_cell.length_c   1.000
_cell.angle_alpha   90.00
_cell.angle_beta   90.00
_cell.angle_gamma   90.00
#
_symmetry.space_group_name_H-M   'P 1'
#
loop_
_entity.id
_entity.type
_entity.pdbx_description
1 polymer ?
#
loop_
_entity_poly.entity_id
_entity_poly.type
_entity_poly.pdbx_seq_one_letter_code
_entity_poly.pdbx_strand_id
1 'polypeptide(L)'
;MIEHPIVVNTRLAGHSTVNTRTAITTLLEIWNLLMLFNPLRVLFPISLICLVLGGGWSLPFLLKGRGLSVGALLLMLSGIVIFFFGLIAEQLSLIRQERMAFFAQKYERE
;
A
#
# COMPACT_ATOMS: atom_id res chain seq x y z
N MET A 1 -35.03 -8.57 -28.05
CA MET A 1 -34.19 -9.23 -27.04
C MET A 1 -35.08 -10.27 -26.40
N ILE A 2 -34.81 -11.56 -26.62
CA ILE A 2 -35.64 -12.67 -26.15
C ILE A 2 -34.87 -13.28 -24.99
N GLU A 3 -35.22 -12.93 -23.76
CA GLU A 3 -34.71 -13.61 -22.58
C GLU A 3 -35.27 -15.03 -22.55
N HIS A 4 -34.38 -16.02 -22.66
CA HIS A 4 -34.75 -17.40 -22.45
C HIS A 4 -34.66 -17.71 -20.94
N PRO A 5 -35.73 -18.18 -20.28
CA PRO A 5 -35.68 -18.50 -18.87
C PRO A 5 -34.73 -19.68 -18.64
N ILE A 6 -33.70 -19.45 -17.82
CA ILE A 6 -32.72 -20.45 -17.44
C ILE A 6 -33.26 -21.14 -16.18
N VAL A 7 -33.62 -22.42 -16.29
CA VAL A 7 -34.05 -23.20 -15.13
C VAL A 7 -32.80 -23.62 -14.35
N VAL A 8 -32.62 -23.03 -13.18
CA VAL A 8 -31.46 -23.31 -12.32
C VAL A 8 -31.74 -24.57 -11.51
N ASN A 9 -30.93 -25.62 -11.71
CA ASN A 9 -31.02 -26.84 -10.91
C ASN A 9 -30.51 -26.61 -9.49
N THR A 10 -31.15 -27.24 -8.50
CA THR A 10 -30.67 -27.26 -7.12
C THR A 10 -29.28 -27.89 -7.03
N ARG A 11 -28.36 -27.25 -6.30
CA ARG A 11 -27.01 -27.77 -6.08
C ARG A 11 -27.08 -29.17 -5.47
N LEU A 12 -26.48 -30.16 -6.15
CA LEU A 12 -26.45 -31.56 -5.69
C LEU A 12 -25.39 -31.79 -4.59
N ALA A 13 -24.27 -31.05 -4.61
CA ALA A 13 -23.21 -31.07 -3.60
C ALA A 13 -22.24 -29.88 -3.79
N GLY A 14 -21.42 -29.60 -2.76
CA GLY A 14 -20.27 -28.67 -2.83
C GLY A 14 -20.38 -27.46 -1.90
N HIS A 15 -19.36 -27.25 -1.06
CA HIS A 15 -19.21 -26.01 -0.29
C HIS A 15 -18.71 -24.89 -1.20
N SER A 16 -19.13 -23.65 -0.94
CA SER A 16 -18.61 -22.48 -1.65
C SER A 16 -17.08 -22.46 -1.53
N THR A 17 -16.39 -22.53 -2.67
CA THR A 17 -14.93 -22.40 -2.75
C THR A 17 -14.46 -21.01 -2.31
N VAL A 18 -15.36 -20.02 -2.39
CA VAL A 18 -15.16 -18.67 -1.86
C VAL A 18 -15.56 -18.65 -0.40
N ASN A 19 -14.56 -18.46 0.46
CA ASN A 19 -14.70 -18.34 1.91
C ASN A 19 -14.19 -16.96 2.36
N THR A 20 -14.39 -16.58 3.62
CA THR A 20 -13.87 -15.34 4.22
C THR A 20 -12.35 -15.24 4.12
N ARG A 21 -11.63 -16.37 4.16
CA ARG A 21 -10.19 -16.43 3.86
C ARG A 21 -9.88 -15.97 2.44
N THR A 22 -10.68 -16.36 1.46
CA THR A 22 -10.55 -15.93 0.06
C THR A 22 -10.73 -14.41 -0.05
N ALA A 23 -11.65 -13.82 0.72
CA ALA A 23 -11.83 -12.37 0.74
C ALA A 23 -10.60 -11.61 1.28
N ILE A 24 -9.97 -12.13 2.35
CA ILE A 24 -8.75 -11.53 2.92
C ILE A 24 -7.59 -11.62 1.91
N THR A 25 -7.42 -12.75 1.24
CA THR A 25 -6.35 -12.90 0.23
C THR A 25 -6.55 -11.93 -0.93
N THR A 26 -7.78 -11.77 -1.42
CA THR A 26 -8.08 -10.80 -2.49
C THR A 26 -7.83 -9.36 -2.05
N LEU A 27 -8.14 -9.01 -0.79
CA LEU A 27 -7.81 -7.68 -0.24
C LEU A 27 -6.30 -7.43 -0.20
N LEU A 28 -5.51 -8.43 0.21
CA LEU A 28 -4.04 -8.32 0.21
C LEU A 28 -3.48 -8.19 -1.21
N GLU A 29 -4.08 -8.84 -2.19
CA GLU A 29 -3.71 -8.66 -3.60
C GLU A 29 -3.99 -7.24 -4.09
N ILE A 30 -5.16 -6.68 -3.77
CA ILE A 30 -5.49 -5.27 -4.08
C ILE A 30 -4.49 -4.33 -3.40
N TRP A 31 -4.13 -4.60 -2.15
CA TRP A 31 -3.12 -3.83 -1.43
C TRP A 31 -1.76 -3.88 -2.13
N ASN A 32 -1.32 -5.08 -2.51
CA ASN A 32 -0.06 -5.26 -3.25
C ASN A 32 -0.10 -4.53 -4.60
N LEU A 33 -1.24 -4.55 -5.29
CA LEU A 33 -1.43 -3.81 -6.55
C LEU A 33 -1.30 -2.29 -6.34
N LEU A 34 -1.91 -1.75 -5.28
CA LEU A 34 -1.77 -0.34 -4.92
C LEU A 34 -0.31 0.03 -4.64
N MET A 35 0.39 -0.80 -3.85
CA MET A 35 1.81 -0.61 -3.53
C MET A 35 2.70 -0.71 -4.77
N LEU A 36 2.29 -1.49 -5.77
CA LEU A 36 3.01 -1.67 -7.01
C LEU A 36 2.95 -0.42 -7.92
N PHE A 37 1.82 0.28 -7.93
CA PHE A 37 1.59 1.44 -8.80
C PHE A 37 1.89 2.79 -8.14
N ASN A 38 1.59 2.94 -6.86
CA ASN A 38 1.85 4.18 -6.13
C ASN A 38 2.19 3.88 -4.66
N PRO A 39 3.39 3.34 -4.39
CA PRO A 39 3.82 2.99 -3.03
C PRO A 39 3.87 4.21 -2.10
N LEU A 40 4.14 5.42 -2.62
CA LEU A 40 4.21 6.63 -1.80
C LEU A 40 2.88 6.91 -1.09
N ARG A 41 1.74 6.71 -1.76
CA ARG A 41 0.41 6.97 -1.19
C ARG A 41 0.12 6.15 0.08
N VAL A 42 0.74 4.98 0.21
CA VAL A 42 0.61 4.11 1.38
C VAL A 42 1.66 4.45 2.45
N LEU A 43 2.92 4.67 2.05
CA LEU A 43 4.03 4.87 2.99
C LEU A 43 4.10 6.29 3.56
N PHE A 44 3.64 7.29 2.82
CA PHE A 44 3.59 8.69 3.25
C PHE A 44 2.71 8.95 4.49
N PRO A 45 1.44 8.48 4.57
CA PRO A 45 0.66 8.69 5.77
C PRO A 45 1.27 7.98 6.99
N ILE A 46 1.91 6.81 6.79
CA ILE A 46 2.57 6.07 7.86
C ILE A 46 3.78 6.85 8.40
N SER A 47 4.64 7.36 7.52
CA SER A 47 5.77 8.18 7.95
C SER A 47 5.34 9.46 8.63
N LEU A 48 4.28 10.11 8.12
CA LEU A 48 3.72 11.32 8.73
C LEU A 48 3.18 11.05 10.13
N ILE A 49 2.44 9.96 10.32
CA ILE A 49 1.94 9.54 11.64
C ILE A 49 3.12 9.34 12.59
N CYS A 50 4.18 8.66 12.16
CA CYS A 50 5.37 8.48 12.99
C CYS A 50 6.04 9.82 13.35
N LEU A 51 6.20 10.73 12.40
CA LEU A 51 6.80 12.04 12.66
C LEU A 51 5.94 12.90 13.61
N VAL A 52 4.62 12.91 13.41
CA VAL A 52 3.68 13.68 14.25
C VAL A 52 3.61 13.11 15.65
N LEU A 53 3.53 11.78 15.80
CA LEU A 53 3.52 11.13 17.11
C LEU A 53 4.86 11.30 17.83
N GLY A 54 5.99 11.17 17.12
CA GLY A 54 7.32 11.39 17.70
C GLY A 54 7.52 12.84 18.15
N GLY A 55 7.15 13.80 17.30
CA GLY A 55 7.15 15.22 17.61
C GLY A 55 6.24 15.56 18.80
N GLY A 56 4.99 15.11 18.78
CA GLY A 56 4.04 15.31 19.88
C GLY A 56 4.52 14.69 21.19
N TRP A 57 5.10 13.49 21.15
CA TRP A 57 5.65 12.82 22.33
C TRP A 57 6.87 13.55 22.89
N SER A 58 7.67 14.21 22.04
CA SER A 58 8.83 14.99 22.49
C SER A 58 8.50 16.30 23.19
N LEU A 59 7.36 16.93 22.85
CA LEU A 59 6.93 18.22 23.37
C LEU A 59 6.99 18.35 24.90
N PRO A 60 6.44 17.41 25.71
CA PRO A 60 6.51 17.50 27.17
C PRO A 60 7.93 17.33 27.74
N PHE A 61 8.81 16.59 27.05
CA PHE A 61 10.20 16.41 27.49
C PHE A 61 11.07 17.62 27.17
N LEU A 62 10.81 18.25 26.02
CA LEU A 62 11.44 19.51 25.62
C LEU A 62 11.08 20.64 26.59
N LEU A 63 9.80 20.77 26.96
CA LEU A 63 9.34 21.76 27.94
C LEU A 63 9.97 21.56 29.34
N LYS A 64 10.34 20.33 29.69
CA LYS A 64 11.02 20.01 30.96
C LYS A 64 12.55 20.15 30.90
N GLY A 65 13.11 20.59 29.77
CA GLY A 65 14.56 20.71 29.57
C GLY A 65 15.31 19.37 29.57
N ARG A 66 14.61 18.24 29.42
CA ARG A 66 15.21 16.89 29.49
C ARG A 66 15.66 16.36 28.12
N GLY A 67 15.64 17.20 27.08
CA GLY A 67 15.96 16.83 25.71
C GLY A 67 14.90 15.95 25.04
N LEU A 68 15.26 15.32 23.92
CA LEU A 68 14.41 14.39 23.19
C LEU A 68 14.36 13.03 23.87
N SER A 69 13.16 12.52 24.16
CA SER A 69 12.99 11.14 24.62
C SER A 69 13.54 10.16 23.59
N VAL A 70 14.26 9.11 24.03
CA VAL A 70 14.77 8.04 23.14
C VAL A 70 13.64 7.44 22.31
N GLY A 71 12.46 7.27 22.91
CA GLY A 71 11.27 6.78 22.20
C GLY A 71 10.83 7.73 21.09
N ALA A 72 10.79 9.04 21.35
CA ALA A 72 10.45 10.04 20.34
C ALA A 72 11.47 10.08 19.19
N LEU A 73 12.76 9.98 19.52
CA LEU A 73 13.84 9.95 18.53
C LEU A 73 13.72 8.72 17.61
N LEU A 74 13.50 7.53 18.18
CA LEU A 74 13.31 6.30 17.41
C LEU A 74 12.09 6.39 16.49
N LEU A 75 10.99 6.98 16.98
CA LEU A 75 9.74 7.13 16.24
C LEU A 75 9.87 8.16 15.10
N MET A 76 10.65 9.23 15.31
CA MET A 76 10.98 10.17 14.25
C MET A 76 11.93 9.56 13.21
N LEU A 77 12.98 8.87 13.64
CA LEU A 77 13.93 8.20 12.75
C LEU A 77 13.25 7.15 11.88
N SER A 78 12.37 6.33 12.46
CA SER A 78 11.60 5.35 11.70
C SER A 78 10.68 6.02 10.68
N GLY A 79 10.01 7.12 11.05
CA GLY A 79 9.22 7.93 10.13
C GLY A 79 10.04 8.44 8.94
N ILE A 80 11.22 8.99 9.20
CA ILE A 80 12.15 9.46 8.16
C ILE A 80 12.57 8.31 7.23
N VAL A 81 12.95 7.16 7.78
CA VAL A 81 13.37 5.99 6.99
C VAL A 81 12.22 5.48 6.11
N ILE A 82 11.01 5.35 6.67
CA ILE A 82 9.81 4.94 5.93
C ILE A 82 9.50 5.93 4.79
N PHE A 83 9.66 7.24 5.05
CA PHE A 83 9.47 8.26 4.03
C PHE A 83 10.45 8.11 2.86
N PHE A 84 11.75 7.96 3.16
CA PHE A 84 12.75 7.75 2.12
C PHE A 84 12.53 6.44 1.34
N PHE A 85 12.16 5.36 2.02
CA PHE A 85 11.78 4.11 1.34
C PHE A 85 10.56 4.31 0.45
N GLY A 86 9.57 5.09 0.90
CA GLY A 86 8.41 5.46 0.08
C GLY A 86 8.81 6.22 -1.18
N LEU A 87 9.70 7.19 -1.07
CA LEU A 87 10.22 7.93 -2.23
C LEU A 87 10.96 7.00 -3.20
N ILE A 88 11.85 6.15 -2.71
CA ILE A 88 12.61 5.20 -3.54
C ILE A 88 11.67 4.22 -4.26
N ALA A 89 10.67 3.70 -3.55
CA ALA A 89 9.68 2.80 -4.13
C ALA A 89 8.86 3.49 -5.23
N GLU A 90 8.51 4.76 -5.04
CA GLU A 90 7.80 5.54 -6.06
C GLU A 90 8.64 5.70 -7.33
N GLN A 91 9.92 6.05 -7.18
CA GLN A 91 10.84 6.15 -8.31
C GLN A 91 10.98 4.81 -9.05
N LEU A 92 11.06 3.70 -8.31
CA LEU A 92 11.14 2.37 -8.90
C LEU A 92 9.87 2.02 -9.70
N SER A 93 8.69 2.38 -9.19
CA SER A 93 7.42 2.16 -9.90
C SER A 93 7.36 2.97 -11.20
N LEU A 94 7.75 4.25 -11.15
CA LEU A 94 7.78 5.14 -12.32
C LEU A 94 8.71 4.62 -13.42
N ILE A 95 9.94 4.24 -13.07
CA ILE A 95 10.91 3.65 -14.02
C ILE A 95 10.34 2.38 -14.67
N ARG A 96 9.64 1.56 -13.88
CA ARG A 96 9.03 0.32 -14.40
C ARG A 96 7.91 0.61 -15.38
N GLN A 97 7.07 1.61 -15.08
CA GLN A 97 5.99 2.03 -15.97
C GLN A 97 6.53 2.63 -17.27
N GLU A 98 7.54 3.49 -17.19
CA GLU A 98 8.22 4.06 -18.36
C GLU A 98 8.82 2.95 -19.25
N ARG A 99 9.51 1.99 -18.64
CA ARG A 99 10.06 0.83 -19.35
C ARG A 99 8.97 0.03 -20.09
N MET A 100 7.80 -0.17 -19.49
CA MET A 100 6.70 -0.88 -20.15
C MET A 100 6.12 -0.08 -21.32
N ALA A 101 5.98 1.24 -21.17
CA ALA A 101 5.52 2.12 -22.25
C ALA A 101 6.49 2.11 -23.44
N PHE A 102 7.80 2.10 -23.18
CA PHE A 102 8.82 2.00 -24.22
C PHE A 102 8.72 0.71 -25.04
N PHE A 103 8.50 -0.45 -24.39
CA PHE A 103 8.34 -1.72 -25.10
C PHE A 103 7.06 -1.79 -25.93
N ALA A 104 5.95 -1.22 -25.43
CA ALA A 104 4.71 -1.13 -26.18
C ALA A 104 4.89 -0.31 -27.47
N GLN A 105 5.55 0.84 -27.37
CA GLN A 105 5.85 1.69 -28.53
C GLN A 105 6.82 1.04 -29.53
N LYS A 106 7.71 0.16 -29.06
CA LYS A 106 8.59 -0.61 -29.95
C LYS A 106 7.81 -1.64 -30.76
N TYR A 107 6.85 -2.34 -30.15
CA TYR A 107 6.02 -3.35 -30.83
C TYR A 107 5.11 -2.74 -31.89
N GLU A 108 4.54 -1.56 -31.64
CA GLU A 108 3.70 -0.85 -32.64
C GLU A 108 4.49 -0.34 -33.86
N ARG A 109 5.83 -0.30 -33.78
CA ARG A 109 6.70 0.17 -34.88
C ARG A 109 7.30 -0.95 -35.73
N GLU A 110 7.09 -2.22 -35.36
CA GLU A 110 7.50 -3.41 -36.13
C GLU A 110 6.29 -4.03 -36.85
#